data_AF-A0AAP4A668-F1
#
_entry.id   AF-A0AAP4A668-F1
#
_cell.length_a   1.000
_cell.length_b   1.000
_cell.length_c   1.000
_cell.angle_alpha   90.00
_cell.angle_beta   90.00
_cell.angle_gamma   90.00
#
_symmetry.space_group_name_H-M   'P 1'
#
loop_
_entity.id
_entity.type
_entity.pdbx_description
1 polymer ?
#
loop_
_entity_poly.entity_id
_entity_poly.type
_entity_poly.pdbx_seq_one_letter_code
_entity_poly.pdbx_strand_id
1 'polypeptide(L)'
;MFQIKIDTEILIKLREKINDEVNISYNKEYYYVVDKKRKKTKEFRAWDKICAIMDRLDDTIDYLNNLELNTGKYRKSAFDFYDFMNNASVVVDCIKELAKIFNVNDNYLKKSTNIFKQLGKDDEGTDEKYFEYLRSLCSVHPIETSRHRRYQDNDFECSPYVAWNNGIMGFNNDCDLFAIVYTSRDDEWSKKIGIYISQVFEYIETRVSFINNIVEEIEKYYNEVISFFKNKHIKKVCEFDNYIDYLKNLDKEAKERFGSEYSSKFDYIINLLTLKISNQKNKK
;
A
#
# COMPACT_ATOMS: atom_id res chain seq x y z
N MET A 1 -12.05 6.02 -26.29
CA MET A 1 -11.52 6.74 -25.12
C MET A 1 -11.86 5.89 -23.91
N PHE A 2 -10.90 5.66 -23.03
CA PHE A 2 -11.08 4.84 -21.82
C PHE A 2 -10.77 5.68 -20.58
N GLN A 3 -11.49 5.43 -19.50
CA GLN A 3 -11.24 6.07 -18.22
C GLN A 3 -11.71 5.12 -17.12
N ILE A 4 -10.88 4.90 -16.11
CA ILE A 4 -11.25 4.10 -14.94
C ILE A 4 -12.12 4.94 -14.00
N LYS A 5 -13.05 4.29 -13.28
CA LYS A 5 -13.88 4.94 -12.27
C LYS A 5 -13.86 4.12 -10.99
N ILE A 6 -12.84 4.37 -10.19
CA ILE A 6 -12.64 3.77 -8.87
C ILE A 6 -13.50 4.54 -7.85
N ASP A 7 -14.29 3.80 -7.07
CA ASP A 7 -15.02 4.36 -5.92
C ASP A 7 -14.04 4.86 -4.85
N THR A 8 -14.13 6.13 -4.51
CA THR A 8 -13.26 6.79 -3.51
C THR A 8 -13.79 6.66 -2.08
N GLU A 9 -15.04 6.23 -1.88
CA GLU A 9 -15.61 6.02 -0.54
C GLU A 9 -14.80 5.00 0.27
N ILE A 10 -14.20 4.01 -0.40
CA ILE A 10 -13.36 3.01 0.25
C ILE A 10 -12.10 3.60 0.89
N LEU A 11 -11.55 4.67 0.31
CA LEU A 11 -10.39 5.37 0.85
C LEU A 11 -10.77 6.23 2.05
N ILE A 12 -11.94 6.87 1.99
CA ILE A 12 -12.52 7.60 3.12
C ILE A 12 -12.72 6.65 4.30
N LYS A 13 -13.36 5.48 4.06
CA LYS A 13 -13.56 4.45 5.09
C LYS A 13 -12.25 3.97 5.70
N LEU A 14 -11.21 3.78 4.89
CA LEU A 14 -9.88 3.42 5.38
C LEU A 14 -9.30 4.50 6.30
N ARG A 15 -9.36 5.76 5.88
CA ARG A 15 -8.82 6.90 6.62
C ARG A 15 -9.59 7.13 7.92
N GLU A 16 -10.91 7.05 7.89
CA GLU A 16 -11.75 7.11 9.08
C GLU A 16 -11.38 5.99 10.05
N LYS A 17 -11.33 4.75 9.56
CA LYS A 17 -10.95 3.60 10.40
C LYS A 17 -9.59 3.79 11.05
N ILE A 18 -8.57 4.21 10.32
CA ILE A 18 -7.22 4.43 10.88
C ILE A 18 -7.22 5.50 11.99
N ASN A 19 -8.12 6.47 11.90
CA ASN A 19 -8.23 7.58 12.84
C ASN A 19 -9.18 7.32 14.02
N ASP A 20 -10.06 6.31 13.93
CA ASP A 20 -10.97 5.92 15.03
C ASP A 20 -10.20 5.70 16.35
N GLU A 21 -9.06 5.02 16.26
CA GLU A 21 -8.19 4.71 17.40
C GLU A 21 -6.74 5.17 17.13
N VAL A 22 -6.57 6.49 16.94
CA VAL A 22 -5.30 7.09 16.49
C VAL A 22 -4.07 6.67 17.31
N ASN A 23 -4.18 6.55 18.64
CA ASN A 23 -3.05 6.14 19.48
C ASN A 23 -2.68 4.66 19.24
N ILE A 24 -3.66 3.79 18.96
CA ILE A 24 -3.41 2.39 18.62
C ILE A 24 -2.72 2.30 17.26
N SER A 25 -3.24 3.02 16.24
CA SER A 25 -2.61 3.11 14.92
C SER A 25 -1.19 3.66 14.97
N TYR A 26 -0.98 4.70 15.77
CA TYR A 26 0.32 5.36 15.93
C TYR A 26 1.38 4.41 16.50
N ASN A 27 0.96 3.53 17.42
CA ASN A 27 1.84 2.53 18.04
C ASN A 27 1.89 1.20 17.28
N LYS A 28 1.24 1.08 16.11
CA LYS A 28 1.32 -0.13 15.30
C LYS A 28 2.77 -0.38 14.88
N GLU A 29 3.32 -1.49 15.35
CA GLU A 29 4.67 -1.93 15.01
C GLU A 29 4.71 -2.67 13.68
N TYR A 30 5.81 -2.46 12.94
CA TYR A 30 6.10 -3.11 11.67
C TYR A 30 7.58 -3.52 11.61
N TYR A 31 7.82 -4.75 11.16
CA TYR A 31 9.16 -5.29 10.98
C TYR A 31 9.69 -4.95 9.58
N TYR A 32 10.77 -4.17 9.54
CA TYR A 32 11.45 -3.84 8.29
C TYR A 32 12.79 -4.56 8.17
N VAL A 33 13.06 -5.12 6.99
CA VAL A 33 14.34 -5.77 6.68
C VAL A 33 15.37 -4.70 6.35
N VAL A 34 16.26 -4.40 7.31
CA VAL A 34 17.32 -3.40 7.16
C VAL A 34 18.57 -3.93 6.43
N ASP A 35 18.79 -5.24 6.44
CA ASP A 35 19.85 -5.90 5.66
C ASP A 35 19.29 -7.17 5.01
N LYS A 36 19.04 -7.10 3.69
CA LYS A 36 18.52 -8.24 2.91
C LYS A 36 19.51 -9.41 2.84
N LYS A 37 20.83 -9.14 2.80
CA LYS A 37 21.86 -10.19 2.70
C LYS A 37 21.97 -10.98 3.99
N ARG A 38 21.87 -10.29 5.14
CA ARG A 38 21.95 -10.91 6.48
C ARG A 38 20.59 -11.23 7.10
N LYS A 39 19.49 -10.98 6.36
CA LYS A 39 18.10 -11.10 6.85
C LYS A 39 17.86 -10.38 8.18
N LYS A 40 18.54 -9.24 8.39
CA LYS A 40 18.40 -8.48 9.63
C LYS A 40 17.10 -7.67 9.58
N THR A 41 16.23 -7.89 10.54
CA THR A 41 15.00 -7.12 10.75
C THR A 41 15.16 -6.13 11.90
N LYS A 42 14.45 -5.02 11.81
CA LYS A 42 14.30 -4.06 12.90
C LYS A 42 12.83 -3.63 12.96
N GLU A 43 12.37 -3.39 14.18
CA GLU A 43 11.02 -2.94 14.47
C GLU A 43 10.96 -1.41 14.43
N PHE A 44 9.89 -0.89 13.83
CA PHE A 44 9.60 0.53 13.73
C PHE A 44 8.11 0.76 13.89
N ARG A 45 7.73 1.98 14.29
CA ARG A 45 6.34 2.43 14.19
C ARG A 45 5.96 2.59 12.73
N ALA A 46 4.81 2.03 12.35
CA ALA A 46 4.31 2.06 10.98
C ALA A 46 3.65 3.39 10.61
N TRP A 47 3.39 4.27 11.58
CA TRP A 47 2.56 5.48 11.41
C TRP A 47 2.94 6.34 10.21
N ASP A 48 4.20 6.74 10.06
CA ASP A 48 4.64 7.60 8.95
C ASP A 48 4.40 6.93 7.60
N LYS A 49 4.58 5.61 7.54
CA LYS A 49 4.35 4.81 6.34
C LYS A 49 2.86 4.67 6.05
N ILE A 50 2.03 4.50 7.08
CA ILE A 50 0.56 4.47 6.95
C ILE A 50 0.06 5.81 6.41
N CYS A 51 0.50 6.94 6.96
CA CYS A 51 0.13 8.28 6.50
C CYS A 51 0.52 8.48 5.03
N ALA A 52 1.78 8.19 4.68
CA ALA A 52 2.25 8.31 3.30
C ALA A 52 1.48 7.42 2.33
N ILE A 53 1.06 6.22 2.75
CA ILE A 53 0.22 5.33 1.94
C ILE A 53 -1.16 5.94 1.71
N MET A 54 -1.84 6.44 2.74
CA MET A 54 -3.17 7.04 2.60
C MET A 54 -3.14 8.26 1.67
N ASP A 55 -2.18 9.16 1.86
CA ASP A 55 -2.04 10.35 1.01
C ASP A 55 -1.74 9.97 -0.44
N ARG A 56 -0.88 8.96 -0.65
CA ARG A 56 -0.59 8.44 -2.00
C ARG A 56 -1.80 7.79 -2.65
N LEU A 57 -2.60 7.04 -1.90
CA LEU A 57 -3.82 6.44 -2.44
C LEU A 57 -4.81 7.51 -2.88
N ASP A 58 -5.06 8.51 -2.03
CA ASP A 58 -5.99 9.61 -2.31
C ASP A 58 -5.57 10.37 -3.58
N ASP A 59 -4.31 10.85 -3.62
CA ASP A 59 -3.79 11.62 -4.76
C ASP A 59 -3.79 10.80 -6.06
N THR A 60 -3.33 9.54 -5.99
CA THR A 60 -3.13 8.73 -7.20
C THR A 60 -4.45 8.20 -7.74
N ILE A 61 -5.41 7.83 -6.89
CA ILE A 61 -6.72 7.37 -7.34
C ILE A 61 -7.52 8.53 -7.93
N ASP A 62 -7.48 9.72 -7.33
CA ASP A 62 -8.09 10.92 -7.92
C ASP A 62 -7.47 11.22 -9.30
N TYR A 63 -6.14 11.15 -9.41
CA TYR A 63 -5.47 11.30 -10.71
C TYR A 63 -5.95 10.27 -11.75
N LEU A 64 -5.96 8.98 -11.40
CA LEU A 64 -6.38 7.90 -12.30
C LEU A 64 -7.84 8.05 -12.74
N ASN A 65 -8.73 8.46 -11.83
CA ASN A 65 -10.15 8.67 -12.12
C ASN A 65 -10.42 9.81 -13.11
N ASN A 66 -9.50 10.77 -13.20
CA ASN A 66 -9.56 11.91 -14.11
C ASN A 66 -8.72 11.72 -15.37
N LEU A 67 -7.90 10.67 -15.46
CA LEU A 67 -7.04 10.40 -16.61
C LEU A 67 -7.82 9.75 -17.77
N GLU A 68 -7.92 10.47 -18.89
CA GLU A 68 -8.48 9.95 -20.13
C GLU A 68 -7.40 9.27 -20.99
N LEU A 69 -7.69 8.06 -21.43
CA LEU A 69 -6.82 7.24 -22.28
C LEU A 69 -7.35 7.18 -23.72
N ASN A 70 -6.43 7.02 -24.66
CA ASN A 70 -6.68 6.99 -26.09
C ASN A 70 -7.35 8.29 -26.59
N THR A 71 -6.77 9.44 -26.21
CA THR A 71 -7.24 10.78 -26.64
C THR A 71 -6.87 11.12 -28.08
N GLY A 72 -6.14 10.24 -28.78
CA GLY A 72 -5.64 10.48 -30.14
C GLY A 72 -4.47 11.47 -30.22
N LYS A 73 -3.96 11.98 -29.08
CA LYS A 73 -2.85 12.94 -29.01
C LYS A 73 -1.54 12.39 -29.57
N TYR A 74 -1.29 11.09 -29.42
CA TYR A 74 -0.07 10.43 -29.86
C TYR A 74 -0.38 9.29 -30.83
N ARG A 75 0.20 9.31 -32.04
CA ARG A 75 -0.14 8.38 -33.13
C ARG A 75 0.63 7.05 -33.11
N LYS A 76 1.79 7.01 -32.45
CA LYS A 76 2.72 5.86 -32.49
C LYS A 76 3.09 5.30 -31.11
N SER A 77 2.63 5.94 -30.03
CA SER A 77 2.91 5.49 -28.67
C SER A 77 1.78 5.87 -27.73
N ALA A 78 1.41 4.95 -26.84
CA ALA A 78 0.39 5.13 -25.81
C ALA A 78 1.00 5.71 -24.52
N PHE A 79 1.49 6.95 -24.59
CA PHE A 79 2.10 7.63 -23.43
C PHE A 79 1.12 7.81 -22.25
N ASP A 80 -0.16 8.04 -22.58
CA ASP A 80 -1.25 8.05 -21.61
C ASP A 80 -1.38 6.71 -20.89
N PHE A 81 -1.24 5.60 -21.60
CA PHE A 81 -1.25 4.27 -21.00
C PHE A 81 0.01 3.98 -20.16
N TYR A 82 1.19 4.46 -20.55
CA TYR A 82 2.39 4.35 -19.72
C TYR A 82 2.23 5.07 -18.39
N ASP A 83 1.73 6.30 -18.45
CA ASP A 83 1.47 7.11 -17.28
C ASP A 83 0.43 6.45 -16.36
N PHE A 84 -0.65 5.93 -16.96
CA PHE A 84 -1.64 5.12 -16.24
C PHE A 84 -0.99 3.92 -15.54
N MET A 85 -0.22 3.09 -16.25
CA MET A 85 0.40 1.87 -15.69
C MET A 85 1.39 2.18 -14.56
N ASN A 86 2.14 3.28 -14.67
CA ASN A 86 3.06 3.70 -13.62
C ASN A 86 2.30 4.12 -12.36
N ASN A 87 1.28 4.96 -12.47
CA ASN A 87 0.47 5.40 -11.34
C ASN A 87 -0.36 4.26 -10.74
N ALA A 88 -0.94 3.40 -11.57
CA ALA A 88 -1.66 2.20 -11.16
C ALA A 88 -0.75 1.25 -10.33
N SER A 89 0.53 1.14 -10.69
CA SER A 89 1.47 0.34 -9.91
C SER A 89 1.75 0.90 -8.52
N VAL A 90 1.76 2.23 -8.37
CA VAL A 90 1.91 2.90 -7.06
C VAL A 90 0.72 2.56 -6.16
N VAL A 91 -0.51 2.59 -6.69
CA VAL A 91 -1.72 2.19 -5.95
C VAL A 91 -1.61 0.75 -5.47
N VAL A 92 -1.24 -0.18 -6.36
CA VAL A 92 -1.07 -1.60 -6.03
C VAL A 92 -0.02 -1.81 -4.94
N ASP A 93 1.12 -1.13 -5.03
CA ASP A 93 2.20 -1.24 -4.03
C ASP A 93 1.78 -0.67 -2.67
N CYS A 94 1.07 0.46 -2.66
CA CYS A 94 0.51 1.04 -1.43
C CYS A 94 -0.41 0.05 -0.70
N ILE A 95 -1.32 -0.60 -1.43
CA ILE A 95 -2.25 -1.59 -0.88
C ILE A 95 -1.51 -2.83 -0.38
N LYS A 96 -0.53 -3.34 -1.14
CA LYS A 96 0.32 -4.47 -0.70
C LYS A 96 1.08 -4.15 0.59
N GLU A 97 1.65 -2.96 0.69
CA GLU A 97 2.38 -2.55 1.89
C GLU A 97 1.45 -2.36 3.09
N LEU A 98 0.25 -1.82 2.89
CA LEU A 98 -0.74 -1.68 3.94
C LEU A 98 -1.23 -3.04 4.45
N ALA A 99 -1.50 -3.98 3.54
CA ALA A 99 -1.84 -5.35 3.89
C ALA A 99 -0.74 -6.03 4.72
N LYS A 100 0.54 -5.78 4.40
CA LYS A 100 1.68 -6.28 5.21
C LYS A 100 1.73 -5.65 6.59
N ILE A 101 1.46 -4.35 6.73
CA ILE A 101 1.46 -3.66 8.04
C ILE A 101 0.42 -4.28 8.97
N PHE A 102 -0.77 -4.59 8.45
CA PHE A 102 -1.87 -5.18 9.22
C PHE A 102 -1.94 -6.71 9.15
N ASN A 103 -0.94 -7.38 8.57
CA ASN A 103 -0.88 -8.84 8.42
C ASN A 103 -2.11 -9.46 7.74
N VAL A 104 -2.70 -8.74 6.78
CA VAL A 104 -3.89 -9.16 6.06
C VAL A 104 -3.54 -10.28 5.08
N ASN A 105 -4.31 -11.37 5.10
CA ASN A 105 -4.10 -12.49 4.18
C ASN A 105 -4.54 -12.12 2.75
N ASP A 106 -3.57 -12.02 1.85
CA ASP A 106 -3.73 -11.67 0.44
C ASP A 106 -3.42 -12.85 -0.50
N ASN A 107 -3.33 -14.09 0.02
CA ASN A 107 -2.89 -15.25 -0.75
C ASN A 107 -3.79 -15.55 -1.96
N TYR A 108 -5.09 -15.27 -1.85
CA TYR A 108 -6.04 -15.50 -2.94
C TYR A 108 -5.77 -14.53 -4.11
N LEU A 109 -5.41 -13.27 -3.82
CA LEU A 109 -5.03 -12.29 -4.86
C LEU A 109 -3.72 -12.67 -5.54
N LYS A 110 -2.73 -13.14 -4.76
CA LYS A 110 -1.42 -13.57 -5.26
C LYS A 110 -1.50 -14.76 -6.22
N LYS A 111 -2.46 -15.66 -5.98
CA LYS A 111 -2.68 -16.89 -6.75
C LYS A 111 -3.76 -16.74 -7.83
N SER A 112 -4.43 -15.61 -7.91
CA SER A 112 -5.49 -15.38 -8.90
C SER A 112 -4.95 -15.44 -10.32
N THR A 113 -5.74 -16.02 -11.22
CA THR A 113 -5.46 -16.13 -12.66
C THR A 113 -6.68 -15.72 -13.50
N ASN A 114 -7.70 -15.16 -12.86
CA ASN A 114 -9.04 -15.00 -13.42
C ASN A 114 -9.15 -13.82 -14.40
N ILE A 115 -8.30 -12.80 -14.21
CA ILE A 115 -8.43 -11.51 -14.91
C ILE A 115 -7.72 -11.60 -16.25
N PHE A 116 -6.41 -11.83 -16.23
CA PHE A 116 -5.61 -11.86 -17.46
C PHE A 116 -5.63 -13.23 -18.14
N LYS A 117 -5.79 -14.32 -17.36
CA LYS A 117 -5.78 -15.71 -17.84
C LYS A 117 -4.49 -16.09 -18.57
N GLN A 118 -3.36 -15.54 -18.09
CA GLN A 118 -2.03 -15.73 -18.67
C GLN A 118 -1.14 -16.52 -17.71
N LEU A 119 -1.10 -17.85 -17.88
CA LEU A 119 -0.28 -18.73 -17.04
C LEU A 119 1.20 -18.75 -17.45
N GLY A 120 1.54 -18.29 -18.65
CA GLY A 120 2.90 -18.36 -19.18
C GLY A 120 3.32 -19.79 -19.53
N LYS A 121 4.61 -19.99 -19.83
CA LYS A 121 5.12 -21.28 -20.35
C LYS A 121 5.24 -22.40 -19.32
N ASP A 122 5.27 -22.05 -18.04
CA ASP A 122 5.46 -22.99 -16.92
C ASP A 122 4.16 -23.24 -16.15
N ASP A 123 3.01 -22.77 -16.67
CA ASP A 123 1.68 -22.88 -16.06
C ASP A 123 1.54 -22.30 -14.64
N GLU A 124 2.52 -21.51 -14.19
CA GLU A 124 2.55 -20.97 -12.83
C GLU A 124 2.22 -19.46 -12.75
N GLY A 125 1.88 -18.84 -13.89
CA GLY A 125 1.54 -17.43 -14.00
C GLY A 125 0.35 -17.04 -13.14
N THR A 126 0.30 -15.77 -12.75
CA THR A 126 -0.77 -15.19 -11.94
C THR A 126 -1.07 -13.78 -12.44
N ASP A 127 -2.23 -13.26 -12.08
CA ASP A 127 -2.65 -11.93 -12.50
C ASP A 127 -1.64 -10.86 -12.07
N GLU A 128 -1.07 -11.00 -10.87
CA GLU A 128 -0.02 -10.13 -10.36
C GLU A 128 1.26 -10.21 -11.19
N LYS A 129 1.73 -11.43 -11.49
CA LYS A 129 2.93 -11.63 -12.30
C LYS A 129 2.74 -11.09 -13.71
N TYR A 130 1.55 -11.26 -14.29
CA TYR A 130 1.26 -10.76 -15.63
C TYR A 130 1.11 -9.23 -15.65
N PHE A 131 0.46 -8.62 -14.64
CA PHE A 131 0.44 -7.16 -14.49
C PHE A 131 1.86 -6.59 -14.37
N GLU A 132 2.74 -7.22 -13.59
CA GLU A 132 4.14 -6.80 -13.49
C GLU A 132 4.89 -6.92 -14.83
N TYR A 133 4.59 -7.96 -15.62
CA TYR A 133 5.11 -8.09 -16.98
C TYR A 133 4.61 -6.97 -17.89
N LEU A 134 3.30 -6.70 -17.93
CA LEU A 134 2.74 -5.58 -18.69
C LEU A 134 3.37 -4.25 -18.28
N ARG A 135 3.49 -3.99 -16.97
CA ARG A 135 4.17 -2.81 -16.44
C ARG A 135 5.61 -2.74 -16.90
N SER A 136 6.32 -3.87 -16.95
CA SER A 136 7.71 -3.90 -17.45
C SER A 136 7.78 -3.49 -18.92
N LEU A 137 6.81 -3.87 -19.75
CA LEU A 137 6.76 -3.47 -21.16
C LEU A 137 6.34 -2.00 -21.35
N CYS A 138 5.58 -1.45 -20.40
CA CYS A 138 4.93 -0.14 -20.49
C CYS A 138 5.59 0.95 -19.61
N SER A 139 6.65 0.60 -18.86
CA SER A 139 7.43 1.55 -18.05
C SER A 139 8.42 2.31 -18.95
N VAL A 140 8.99 3.42 -18.45
CA VAL A 140 10.03 4.22 -19.13
C VAL A 140 11.06 3.26 -19.77
N HIS A 141 11.00 3.18 -21.10
CA HIS A 141 11.54 2.15 -22.00
C HIS A 141 12.67 1.26 -21.42
N PRO A 142 12.37 0.03 -20.97
CA PRO A 142 13.40 -0.92 -20.68
C PRO A 142 14.02 -1.40 -22.00
N ILE A 143 15.29 -1.06 -22.18
CA ILE A 143 16.18 -1.67 -23.17
C ILE A 143 16.34 -3.19 -22.87
N GLU A 144 15.90 -3.67 -21.71
CA GLU A 144 15.93 -5.08 -21.33
C GLU A 144 14.80 -5.42 -20.32
N THR A 145 13.97 -6.43 -20.63
CA THR A 145 12.87 -6.90 -19.75
C THR A 145 13.12 -8.29 -19.13
N SER A 146 14.36 -8.77 -19.14
CA SER A 146 14.81 -10.13 -18.76
C SER A 146 14.37 -10.66 -17.38
N ARG A 147 13.76 -9.82 -16.53
CA ARG A 147 13.23 -10.19 -15.21
C ARG A 147 11.96 -11.05 -15.26
N HIS A 148 11.27 -11.12 -16.41
CA HIS A 148 9.97 -11.78 -16.56
C HIS A 148 9.99 -12.99 -17.51
N ARG A 149 11.06 -13.82 -17.47
CA ARG A 149 11.30 -14.98 -18.36
C ARG A 149 10.10 -15.87 -18.67
N ARG A 150 9.21 -16.04 -17.69
CA ARG A 150 7.99 -16.85 -17.81
C ARG A 150 7.08 -16.46 -18.99
N TYR A 151 7.04 -15.18 -19.31
CA TYR A 151 6.22 -14.63 -20.38
C TYR A 151 7.02 -14.34 -21.66
N GLN A 152 8.33 -14.59 -21.63
CA GLN A 152 9.24 -14.27 -22.71
C GLN A 152 9.39 -15.43 -23.70
N ASP A 153 9.63 -15.07 -24.96
CA ASP A 153 9.94 -16.03 -26.00
C ASP A 153 11.42 -16.37 -26.15
N ASN A 154 12.32 -15.56 -25.59
CA ASN A 154 13.78 -15.76 -25.64
C ASN A 154 14.49 -15.34 -24.34
N ASP A 155 15.82 -15.41 -24.34
CA ASP A 155 16.70 -15.05 -23.21
C ASP A 155 16.55 -13.58 -22.76
N PHE A 156 16.20 -12.68 -23.68
CA PHE A 156 15.82 -11.31 -23.38
C PHE A 156 14.81 -10.77 -24.41
N GLU A 157 14.02 -9.79 -23.97
CA GLU A 157 13.01 -9.10 -24.77
C GLU A 157 13.17 -7.58 -24.57
N CYS A 158 13.00 -6.80 -25.65
CA CYS A 158 13.07 -5.34 -25.62
C CYS A 158 11.76 -4.78 -26.16
N SER A 159 11.05 -3.94 -25.42
CA SER A 159 9.82 -3.30 -25.92
C SER A 159 10.11 -1.87 -26.38
N PRO A 160 10.06 -1.59 -27.70
CA PRO A 160 10.31 -0.24 -28.19
C PRO A 160 9.12 0.70 -27.92
N TYR A 161 7.89 0.20 -27.96
CA TYR A 161 6.67 0.99 -27.76
C TYR A 161 5.42 0.11 -27.63
N VAL A 162 4.39 0.68 -26.99
CA VAL A 162 3.00 0.24 -26.97
C VAL A 162 2.19 1.24 -27.79
N ALA A 163 1.26 0.74 -28.60
CA ALA A 163 0.39 1.57 -29.44
C ALA A 163 -1.09 1.18 -29.29
N TRP A 164 -1.95 2.19 -29.33
CA TRP A 164 -3.40 2.00 -29.42
C TRP A 164 -3.78 1.27 -30.70
N ASN A 165 -4.70 0.31 -30.60
CA ASN A 165 -5.25 -0.36 -31.76
C ASN A 165 -6.20 0.58 -32.51
N ASN A 166 -5.68 1.21 -33.57
CA ASN A 166 -6.43 2.13 -34.42
C ASN A 166 -6.79 1.52 -35.79
N GLY A 167 -6.72 0.19 -35.95
CA GLY A 167 -6.96 -0.52 -37.22
C GLY A 167 -5.90 -0.29 -38.31
N ILE A 168 -5.05 0.72 -38.17
CA ILE A 168 -4.00 1.10 -39.14
C ILE A 168 -2.95 0.01 -39.32
N MET A 169 -2.72 -0.83 -38.30
CA MET A 169 -1.67 -1.85 -38.35
C MET A 169 -2.13 -3.19 -38.94
N GLY A 170 -3.39 -3.34 -39.37
CA GLY A 170 -3.86 -4.52 -40.10
C GLY A 170 -3.78 -5.84 -39.30
N PHE A 171 -3.93 -5.79 -37.98
CA PHE A 171 -3.80 -6.95 -37.08
C PHE A 171 -5.14 -7.47 -36.59
N ASN A 172 -5.13 -8.63 -35.92
CA ASN A 172 -6.32 -9.21 -35.29
C ASN A 172 -6.89 -8.20 -34.26
N ASN A 173 -8.15 -7.81 -34.45
CA ASN A 173 -8.69 -6.54 -33.93
C ASN A 173 -9.21 -6.60 -32.49
N ASP A 174 -9.08 -7.72 -31.80
CA ASP A 174 -9.87 -7.95 -30.59
C ASP A 174 -9.35 -7.21 -29.35
N CYS A 175 -8.13 -6.67 -29.34
CA CYS A 175 -7.55 -5.95 -28.20
C CYS A 175 -7.45 -4.43 -28.38
N ASP A 176 -7.31 -3.70 -27.26
CA ASP A 176 -7.30 -2.24 -27.22
C ASP A 176 -5.91 -1.64 -27.51
N LEU A 177 -4.84 -2.30 -27.07
CA LEU A 177 -3.45 -1.92 -27.35
C LEU A 177 -2.60 -3.12 -27.76
N PHE A 178 -1.49 -2.82 -28.44
CA PHE A 178 -0.41 -3.77 -28.67
C PHE A 178 0.86 -3.29 -28.01
N ALA A 179 1.46 -4.11 -27.16
CA ALA A 179 2.87 -3.98 -26.83
C ALA A 179 3.68 -4.73 -27.90
N ILE A 180 4.54 -4.00 -28.62
CA ILE A 180 5.49 -4.59 -29.54
C ILE A 180 6.72 -4.98 -28.74
N VAL A 181 7.23 -6.18 -28.97
CA VAL A 181 8.38 -6.74 -28.26
C VAL A 181 9.36 -7.28 -29.29
N TYR A 182 10.53 -6.68 -29.40
CA TYR A 182 11.60 -7.20 -30.24
C TYR A 182 12.16 -8.47 -29.64
N THR A 183 12.32 -9.46 -30.51
CA THR A 183 12.82 -10.78 -30.17
C THR A 183 14.19 -10.98 -30.80
N SER A 184 15.03 -11.81 -30.20
CA SER A 184 16.36 -12.13 -30.72
C SER A 184 16.36 -13.30 -31.72
N ARG A 185 15.20 -13.68 -32.27
CA ARG A 185 15.07 -14.80 -33.22
C ARG A 185 15.32 -14.32 -34.65
N ASP A 186 16.01 -15.15 -35.43
CA ASP A 186 16.35 -14.86 -36.82
C ASP A 186 15.13 -14.86 -37.76
N ASP A 187 14.05 -15.54 -37.38
CA ASP A 187 12.84 -15.75 -38.17
C ASP A 187 11.66 -14.83 -37.80
N GLU A 188 11.69 -14.18 -36.63
CA GLU A 188 10.59 -13.34 -36.12
C GLU A 188 11.11 -12.07 -35.42
N TRP A 189 11.06 -10.94 -36.13
CA TRP A 189 11.60 -9.67 -35.63
C TRP A 189 10.86 -9.09 -34.42
N SER A 190 9.58 -9.43 -34.23
CA SER A 190 8.81 -8.89 -33.10
C SER A 190 7.62 -9.77 -32.71
N LYS A 191 7.50 -10.03 -31.41
CA LYS A 191 6.29 -10.52 -30.74
C LYS A 191 5.33 -9.35 -30.48
N LYS A 192 4.03 -9.64 -30.49
CA LYS A 192 2.98 -8.67 -30.17
C LYS A 192 2.14 -9.20 -29.03
N ILE A 193 1.91 -8.37 -28.03
CA ILE A 193 1.10 -8.71 -26.86
C ILE A 193 -0.13 -7.81 -26.89
N GLY A 194 -1.30 -8.43 -27.06
CA GLY A 194 -2.57 -7.73 -26.99
C GLY A 194 -2.91 -7.38 -25.55
N ILE A 195 -3.32 -6.14 -25.32
CA ILE A 195 -3.70 -5.61 -24.01
C ILE A 195 -5.15 -5.16 -24.09
N TYR A 196 -5.95 -5.60 -23.12
CA TYR A 196 -7.34 -5.20 -22.95
C TYR A 196 -7.44 -4.27 -21.75
N ILE A 197 -7.93 -3.06 -21.98
CA ILE A 197 -8.05 -2.06 -20.91
C ILE A 197 -9.01 -2.54 -19.81
N SER A 198 -10.06 -3.26 -20.18
CA SER A 198 -11.00 -3.85 -19.22
C SER A 198 -10.30 -4.76 -18.20
N GLN A 199 -9.37 -5.63 -18.64
CA GLN A 199 -8.61 -6.51 -17.74
C GLN A 199 -7.66 -5.72 -16.83
N VAL A 200 -7.04 -4.67 -17.35
CA VAL A 200 -6.17 -3.80 -16.55
C VAL A 200 -6.98 -3.06 -15.49
N PHE A 201 -8.14 -2.50 -15.86
CA PHE A 201 -9.03 -1.82 -14.92
C PHE A 201 -9.56 -2.78 -13.85
N GLU A 202 -10.06 -3.95 -14.25
CA GLU A 202 -10.53 -5.00 -13.34
C GLU A 202 -9.44 -5.40 -12.33
N TYR A 203 -8.18 -5.52 -12.78
CA TYR A 203 -7.05 -5.79 -11.88
C TYR A 203 -6.88 -4.71 -10.82
N ILE A 204 -6.92 -3.43 -11.20
CA ILE A 204 -6.77 -2.31 -10.27
C ILE A 204 -7.96 -2.20 -9.33
N GLU A 205 -9.19 -2.30 -9.85
CA GLU A 205 -10.43 -2.27 -9.07
C GLU A 205 -10.47 -3.41 -8.05
N THR A 206 -10.02 -4.60 -8.41
CA THR A 206 -9.91 -5.75 -7.49
C THR A 206 -8.94 -5.44 -6.36
N ARG A 207 -7.81 -4.79 -6.65
CA ARG A 207 -6.83 -4.41 -5.61
C ARG A 207 -7.37 -3.30 -4.72
N VAL A 208 -8.02 -2.29 -5.27
CA VAL A 208 -8.66 -1.23 -4.46
C VAL A 208 -9.75 -1.81 -3.57
N SER A 209 -10.61 -2.70 -4.11
CA SER A 209 -11.67 -3.35 -3.34
C SER A 209 -11.15 -4.16 -2.15
N PHE A 210 -9.92 -4.68 -2.22
CA PHE A 210 -9.25 -5.38 -1.11
C PHE A 210 -9.01 -4.50 0.11
N ILE A 211 -9.06 -3.16 -0.03
CA ILE A 211 -8.98 -2.24 1.12
C ILE A 211 -10.09 -2.54 2.13
N ASN A 212 -11.26 -3.04 1.72
CA ASN A 212 -12.30 -3.46 2.67
C ASN A 212 -11.81 -4.56 3.62
N ASN A 213 -11.09 -5.57 3.10
CA ASN A 213 -10.50 -6.61 3.94
C ASN A 213 -9.44 -6.05 4.89
N ILE A 214 -8.70 -5.02 4.45
CA ILE A 214 -7.73 -4.33 5.32
C ILE A 214 -8.46 -3.60 6.44
N VAL A 215 -9.54 -2.88 6.14
CA VAL A 215 -10.38 -2.19 7.14
C VAL A 215 -10.93 -3.16 8.18
N GLU A 216 -11.39 -4.34 7.75
CA GLU A 216 -11.85 -5.40 8.66
C GLU A 216 -10.73 -5.91 9.59
N GLU A 217 -9.51 -6.11 9.08
CA GLU A 217 -8.38 -6.54 9.92
C GLU A 217 -7.88 -5.43 10.86
N ILE A 218 -7.97 -4.16 10.46
CA ILE A 218 -7.69 -3.02 11.34
C ILE A 218 -8.66 -3.03 12.53
N GLU A 219 -9.95 -3.22 12.27
CA GLU A 219 -10.98 -3.29 13.31
C GLU A 219 -10.72 -4.45 14.29
N LYS A 220 -10.35 -5.63 13.78
CA LYS A 220 -9.97 -6.77 14.64
C LYS A 220 -8.77 -6.42 15.51
N TYR A 221 -7.73 -5.84 14.92
CA TYR A 221 -6.54 -5.42 15.64
C TYR A 221 -6.86 -4.43 16.77
N TYR A 222 -7.71 -3.43 16.52
CA TYR A 222 -8.15 -2.51 17.57
C TYR A 222 -8.88 -3.21 18.70
N ASN A 223 -9.83 -4.09 18.37
CA ASN A 223 -10.59 -4.83 19.37
C ASN A 223 -9.67 -5.70 20.25
N GLU A 224 -8.62 -6.31 19.67
CA GLU A 224 -7.60 -7.05 20.43
C GLU A 224 -6.83 -6.15 21.40
N VAL A 225 -6.34 -4.99 20.93
CA VAL A 225 -5.58 -4.03 21.77
C VAL A 225 -6.47 -3.44 22.86
N ILE A 226 -7.70 -3.07 22.55
CA ILE A 226 -8.68 -2.56 23.51
C ILE A 226 -9.00 -3.64 24.56
N SER A 227 -9.20 -4.88 24.15
CA SER A 227 -9.44 -6.01 25.06
C SER A 227 -8.26 -6.25 26.00
N PHE A 228 -7.02 -6.20 25.47
CA PHE A 228 -5.80 -6.26 26.27
C PHE A 228 -5.81 -5.17 27.36
N PHE A 229 -6.08 -3.92 26.98
CA PHE A 229 -6.13 -2.81 27.93
C PHE A 229 -7.26 -2.93 28.95
N LYS A 230 -8.45 -3.41 28.56
CA LYS A 230 -9.56 -3.65 29.49
C LYS A 230 -9.20 -4.68 30.58
N ASN A 231 -8.41 -5.69 30.22
CA ASN A 231 -7.98 -6.75 31.14
C ASN A 231 -6.72 -6.39 31.93
N LYS A 232 -5.96 -5.38 31.51
CA LYS A 232 -4.76 -4.90 32.20
C LYS A 232 -5.14 -4.13 33.47
N HIS A 233 -4.85 -4.72 34.64
CA HIS A 233 -5.04 -4.13 35.96
C HIS A 233 -4.33 -2.78 36.10
N ILE A 234 -5.07 -1.76 36.56
CA ILE A 234 -4.51 -0.47 36.96
C ILE A 234 -4.23 -0.56 38.46
N LYS A 235 -2.95 -0.51 38.83
CA LYS A 235 -2.49 -0.57 40.22
C LYS A 235 -3.20 0.47 41.08
N LYS A 236 -3.63 0.05 42.26
CA LYS A 236 -4.30 0.89 43.27
C LYS A 236 -3.28 1.65 44.12
N VAL A 237 -3.74 2.68 44.83
CA VAL A 237 -2.90 3.49 45.74
C VAL A 237 -2.16 2.63 46.76
N CYS A 238 -2.81 1.60 47.31
CA CYS A 238 -2.24 0.70 48.30
C CYS A 238 -1.09 -0.19 47.78
N GLU A 239 -0.86 -0.19 46.47
CA GLU A 239 0.22 -0.93 45.82
C GLU A 239 1.49 -0.07 45.61
N PHE A 240 1.54 1.13 46.22
CA PHE A 240 2.67 2.05 46.16
C PHE A 240 3.05 2.56 47.55
N ASP A 241 4.34 2.82 47.75
CA ASP A 241 4.88 3.36 49.02
C ASP A 241 4.44 4.80 49.27
N ASN A 242 4.19 5.56 48.19
CA ASN A 242 3.76 6.95 48.29
C ASN A 242 2.83 7.35 47.15
N TYR A 243 2.08 8.43 47.38
CA TYR A 243 1.08 8.92 46.44
C TYR A 243 1.68 9.48 45.14
N ILE A 244 2.91 10.01 45.17
CA ILE A 244 3.59 10.54 43.98
C ILE A 244 3.88 9.42 42.98
N ASP A 245 4.35 8.27 43.44
CA ASP A 245 4.63 7.13 42.56
C ASP A 245 3.36 6.50 42.01
N TYR A 246 2.26 6.52 42.78
CA TYR A 246 0.93 6.21 42.26
C TYR A 246 0.51 7.16 41.12
N LEU A 247 0.67 8.47 41.30
CA LEU A 247 0.34 9.46 40.25
C LEU A 247 1.21 9.28 38.99
N LYS A 248 2.50 8.99 39.14
CA LYS A 248 3.38 8.65 38.00
C LYS A 248 2.93 7.38 37.28
N ASN A 249 2.44 6.39 38.02
CA ASN A 249 1.88 5.18 37.41
C ASN A 249 0.60 5.48 36.62
N LEU A 250 -0.30 6.30 37.17
CA LEU A 250 -1.50 6.73 36.44
C LEU A 250 -1.16 7.50 35.17
N ASP A 251 -0.17 8.39 35.24
CA ASP A 251 0.33 9.12 34.06
C ASP A 251 0.86 8.16 32.99
N LYS A 252 1.66 7.16 33.40
CA LYS A 252 2.14 6.12 32.49
C LYS A 252 1.00 5.33 31.86
N GLU A 253 0.04 4.84 32.65
CA GLU A 253 -1.13 4.11 32.14
C GLU A 253 -1.96 4.97 31.19
N ALA A 254 -2.14 6.26 31.50
CA ALA A 254 -2.88 7.18 30.65
C ALA A 254 -2.16 7.45 29.32
N LYS A 255 -0.84 7.69 29.35
CA LYS A 255 0.00 7.85 28.15
C LYS A 255 -0.05 6.62 27.25
N GLU A 256 0.02 5.43 27.83
CA GLU A 256 0.00 4.18 27.09
C GLU A 256 -1.35 3.94 26.39
N ARG A 257 -2.45 4.27 27.06
CA ARG A 257 -3.82 4.02 26.57
C ARG A 257 -4.34 5.10 25.61
N PHE A 258 -4.15 6.37 25.98
CA PHE A 258 -4.73 7.52 25.28
C PHE A 258 -3.73 8.33 24.46
N GLY A 259 -2.44 7.98 24.55
CA GLY A 259 -1.37 8.74 23.91
C GLY A 259 -0.88 9.93 24.74
N SER A 260 0.21 10.54 24.28
CA SER A 260 0.88 11.63 25.00
C SER A 260 0.07 12.92 25.08
N GLU A 261 -0.95 13.12 24.23
CA GLU A 261 -1.79 14.32 24.27
C GLU A 261 -2.61 14.43 25.57
N TYR A 262 -2.90 13.29 26.22
CA TYR A 262 -3.62 13.26 27.50
C TYR A 262 -2.72 13.54 28.72
N SER A 263 -1.39 13.53 28.56
CA SER A 263 -0.43 13.47 29.67
C SER A 263 -0.25 14.74 30.50
N SER A 264 -0.62 15.90 29.95
CA SER A 264 -0.33 17.21 30.57
C SER A 264 -1.00 17.42 31.94
N LYS A 265 -1.96 16.58 32.32
CA LYS A 265 -2.74 16.72 33.56
C LYS A 265 -2.00 16.22 34.81
N PHE A 266 -1.22 15.15 34.72
CA PHE A 266 -0.56 14.57 35.91
C PHE A 266 0.77 15.26 36.24
N ASP A 267 1.51 15.71 35.23
CA ASP A 267 2.78 16.42 35.43
C ASP A 267 2.60 17.68 36.30
N TYR A 268 1.54 18.45 36.06
CA TYR A 268 1.21 19.62 36.88
C TYR A 268 0.96 19.25 38.35
N ILE A 269 0.14 18.22 38.60
CA ILE A 269 -0.22 17.78 39.96
C ILE A 269 1.02 17.26 40.70
N ILE A 270 1.84 16.45 40.02
CA ILE A 270 3.09 15.92 40.58
C ILE A 270 4.05 17.06 40.93
N ASN A 271 4.19 18.06 40.05
CA ASN A 271 5.04 19.23 40.31
C ASN A 271 4.53 20.06 41.49
N LEU A 272 3.22 20.22 41.64
CA LEU A 272 2.63 20.93 42.78
C LEU A 272 2.90 20.21 44.11
N LEU A 273 2.74 18.89 44.15
CA LEU A 273 2.93 18.08 45.37
C LEU A 273 4.41 17.90 45.75
N THR A 274 5.33 18.06 44.79
CA THR A 274 6.78 17.96 45.01
C THR A 274 7.47 19.32 45.14
N LEU A 275 6.70 20.41 45.12
CA LEU A 275 7.20 21.78 45.16
C LEU A 275 8.02 22.02 46.43
N LYS A 276 9.32 22.26 46.27
CA LYS A 276 10.20 22.71 47.35
C LYS A 276 10.06 24.22 47.52
N ILE A 277 9.51 24.66 48.65
CA ILE A 277 9.44 26.09 48.98
C ILE A 277 10.86 26.62 49.18
N SER A 278 11.34 27.44 48.23
CA SER A 278 12.67 28.03 48.24
C SER A 278 12.78 29.25 49.17
N ASN A 279 11.69 29.99 49.35
CA ASN A 279 11.63 31.13 50.26
C ASN A 279 11.48 30.67 51.72
N GLN A 280 12.51 30.91 52.53
CA GLN A 280 12.50 30.55 53.96
C GLN A 280 11.35 31.18 54.75
N LYS A 281 10.87 32.38 54.39
CA LYS A 281 9.74 33.04 55.06
C LYS A 281 8.41 32.31 54.87
N ASN A 282 8.33 31.44 53.86
CA ASN A 282 7.13 30.70 53.49
C ASN A 282 7.22 29.22 53.90
N LYS A 283 8.32 28.79 54.52
CA LYS A 283 8.42 27.44 55.09
C LYS A 283 7.64 27.41 56.41
N LYS A 284 6.71 26.46 56.54
CA LYS A 284 6.03 26.16 57.80
C LYS A 284 6.99 25.52 58.79
#